data_AF-A0A931TSQ3-F1
#
_entry.id   AF-A0A931TSQ3-F1
#
_cell.length_a   1.000
_cell.length_b   1.000
_cell.length_c   1.000
_cell.angle_alpha   90.00
_cell.angle_beta   90.00
_cell.angle_gamma   90.00
#
_symmetry.space_group_name_H-M   'P 1'
#
loop_
_entity.id
_entity.type
_entity.pdbx_description
1 polymer ?
#
loop_
_entity_poly.entity_id
_entity_poly.type
_entity_poly.pdbx_seq_one_letter_code
_entity_poly.pdbx_strand_id
1 'polypeptide(L)'
;MELKEIHKQCHEIFKKGFFELYSDDDETEEFIGMSKACKIYDKLTEAEDENILRHDCIGENFNQLILRVDVEWFGGYTPQSNNLDYYFFNYFLLLYLFVERVDLIFHVINADGKSKLFNDYRHHNFPTLLKINKWSNFIKHPKEFLFTHWPKFYIKGLTSFDLKDSDVKIDTNFIMDHYMSEQKPRPMILENNTNVYVEIPNLAEITKDFCNEMNKFFDFICSNQVVADFLKKKSTVEHYFENQDFDFHESE
;
A
#
# COMPACT_ATOMS: atom_id res chain seq x y z
N MET A 1 -16.70 16.66 6.57
CA MET A 1 -15.76 15.95 7.47
C MET A 1 -14.39 16.58 7.29
N GLU A 2 -13.73 16.97 8.39
CA GLU A 2 -12.40 17.60 8.31
C GLU A 2 -11.32 16.56 7.98
N LEU A 3 -10.21 16.99 7.35
CA LEU A 3 -9.12 16.09 6.96
C LEU A 3 -8.50 15.33 8.15
N LYS A 4 -8.48 15.93 9.34
CA LYS A 4 -8.05 15.28 10.58
C LYS A 4 -8.94 14.09 10.96
N GLU A 5 -10.25 14.22 10.77
CA GLU A 5 -11.19 13.14 11.06
C GLU A 5 -11.03 12.00 10.05
N ILE A 6 -10.83 12.33 8.77
CA ILE A 6 -10.53 11.34 7.72
C ILE A 6 -9.24 10.59 8.04
N HIS A 7 -8.20 11.31 8.48
CA HIS A 7 -6.93 10.72 8.85
C HIS A 7 -7.07 9.75 10.02
N LYS A 8 -7.76 10.16 11.10
CA LYS A 8 -8.08 9.28 12.24
C LYS A 8 -8.89 8.07 11.80
N GLN A 9 -9.91 8.25 10.97
CA GLN A 9 -10.72 7.15 10.46
C GLN A 9 -9.88 6.16 9.63
N CYS A 10 -9.01 6.66 8.76
CA CYS A 10 -8.10 5.81 7.99
C CYS A 10 -7.12 5.07 8.91
N HIS A 11 -6.60 5.73 9.94
CA HIS A 11 -5.71 5.09 10.93
C HIS A 11 -6.41 3.93 11.63
N GLU A 12 -7.62 4.13 12.13
CA GLU A 12 -8.41 3.08 12.78
C GLU A 12 -8.68 1.89 11.86
N ILE A 13 -9.03 2.17 10.59
CA ILE A 13 -9.22 1.12 9.58
C ILE A 13 -7.89 0.38 9.34
N PHE A 14 -6.78 1.10 9.24
CA PHE A 14 -5.46 0.53 9.02
C PHE A 14 -5.03 -0.36 10.19
N LYS A 15 -5.22 0.10 11.44
CA LYS A 15 -4.89 -0.66 12.65
C LYS A 15 -5.67 -1.97 12.71
N LYS A 16 -6.99 -1.90 12.55
CA LYS A 16 -7.88 -3.10 12.50
C LYS A 16 -7.55 -4.01 11.31
N GLY A 17 -7.11 -3.42 10.20
CA GLY A 17 -6.73 -4.12 8.99
C GLY A 17 -5.49 -4.98 9.18
N PHE A 18 -4.44 -4.44 9.82
CA PHE A 18 -3.11 -5.04 9.84
C PHE A 18 -2.61 -5.56 11.18
N PHE A 19 -3.20 -5.18 12.30
CA PHE A 19 -2.77 -5.65 13.61
C PHE A 19 -3.81 -6.55 14.23
N GLU A 20 -3.35 -7.51 15.02
CA GLU A 20 -4.22 -8.33 15.84
C GLU A 20 -4.69 -7.53 17.06
N LEU A 21 -5.96 -7.68 17.41
CA LEU A 21 -6.49 -7.13 18.65
C LEU A 21 -6.05 -8.04 19.78
N TYR A 22 -5.34 -7.48 20.76
CA TYR A 22 -5.13 -8.13 22.03
C TYR A 22 -6.18 -7.60 23.01
N SER A 23 -7.05 -8.47 23.50
CA SER A 23 -7.96 -8.17 24.58
C SER A 23 -7.52 -8.99 25.80
N ASP A 24 -6.78 -8.38 26.71
CA ASP A 24 -6.78 -8.87 28.09
C ASP A 24 -8.13 -8.51 28.70
N ASP A 25 -8.74 -9.47 29.39
CA ASP A 25 -10.08 -9.40 29.95
C ASP A 25 -10.43 -8.01 30.52
N ASP A 26 -11.31 -7.33 29.78
CA ASP A 26 -12.31 -6.34 30.19
C ASP A 26 -12.10 -4.81 30.23
N GLU A 27 -10.93 -4.17 30.03
CA GLU A 27 -10.93 -2.67 30.13
C GLU A 27 -10.22 -1.82 29.06
N THR A 28 -9.42 -2.37 28.13
CA THR A 28 -8.89 -1.57 26.99
C THR A 28 -8.55 -2.44 25.78
N GLU A 29 -9.21 -2.23 24.63
CA GLU A 29 -8.73 -2.74 23.33
C GLU A 29 -7.44 -1.98 22.96
N GLU A 30 -6.29 -2.60 23.18
CA GLU A 30 -5.01 -2.04 22.77
C GLU A 30 -4.43 -2.87 21.61
N PHE A 31 -4.02 -2.19 20.55
CA PHE A 31 -3.33 -2.83 19.43
C PHE A 31 -1.88 -3.13 19.83
N ILE A 32 -1.71 -4.13 20.69
CA ILE A 32 -0.41 -4.68 21.10
C ILE A 32 -0.23 -5.99 20.33
N GLY A 33 -0.03 -5.90 19.02
CA GLY A 33 -0.01 -7.06 18.14
C GLY A 33 1.14 -7.03 17.15
N MET A 34 1.67 -8.21 16.84
CA MET A 34 2.45 -8.38 15.61
C MET A 34 1.58 -8.01 14.41
N SER A 35 2.17 -7.41 13.38
CA SER A 35 1.39 -7.17 12.17
C SER A 35 1.05 -8.51 11.50
N LYS A 36 -0.07 -8.55 10.77
CA LYS A 36 -0.49 -9.72 9.97
C LYS A 36 0.50 -10.08 8.87
N ALA A 37 1.52 -9.27 8.60
CA ALA A 37 2.62 -9.67 7.71
C ALA A 37 3.59 -10.66 8.38
N CYS A 38 3.64 -10.73 9.72
CA CYS A 38 4.47 -11.68 10.44
C CYS A 38 4.12 -13.13 10.12
N LYS A 39 2.87 -13.45 9.76
CA LYS A 39 2.51 -14.80 9.30
C LYS A 39 3.26 -15.25 8.04
N ILE A 40 3.73 -14.31 7.20
CA ILE A 40 4.62 -14.65 6.07
C ILE A 40 6.00 -15.04 6.61
N TYR A 41 6.52 -14.26 7.56
CA TYR A 41 7.79 -14.56 8.21
C TYR A 41 7.74 -15.97 8.82
N ASP A 42 6.71 -16.25 9.61
CA ASP A 42 6.51 -17.55 10.24
C ASP A 42 6.46 -18.66 9.19
N LYS A 43 5.61 -18.48 8.15
CA LYS A 43 5.46 -19.49 7.10
C LYS A 43 6.76 -19.79 6.35
N LEU A 44 7.54 -18.77 6.04
CA LEU A 44 8.78 -18.93 5.27
C LEU A 44 9.94 -19.40 6.14
N THR A 45 9.89 -19.18 7.46
CA THR A 45 10.90 -19.67 8.40
C THR A 45 10.59 -21.05 9.00
N GLU A 46 9.36 -21.58 8.89
CA GLU A 46 8.96 -22.94 9.33
C GLU A 46 10.06 -23.98 9.05
N ALA A 47 10.61 -24.61 10.10
CA ALA A 47 11.67 -25.62 9.98
C ALA A 47 11.26 -26.95 10.62
N GLU A 48 11.79 -28.05 10.08
CA GLU A 48 11.69 -29.36 10.73
C GLU A 48 12.64 -29.49 11.93
N ASP A 49 13.74 -28.72 11.92
CA ASP A 49 14.70 -28.64 13.02
C ASP A 49 14.58 -27.28 13.72
N GLU A 50 14.08 -27.30 14.95
CA GLU A 50 13.91 -26.11 15.81
C GLU A 50 15.24 -25.44 16.17
N ASN A 51 16.38 -26.10 15.96
CA ASN A 51 17.71 -25.54 16.26
C ASN A 51 18.25 -24.63 15.14
N ILE A 52 17.64 -24.61 13.95
CA ILE A 52 18.09 -23.76 12.84
C ILE A 52 17.36 -22.41 12.90
N LEU A 53 18.09 -21.38 13.34
CA LEU A 53 17.56 -20.01 13.30
C LEU A 53 17.51 -19.51 11.85
N ARG A 54 16.29 -19.28 11.36
CA ARG A 54 16.01 -18.75 10.03
C ARG A 54 15.50 -17.33 10.09
N HIS A 55 15.82 -16.58 9.05
CA HIS A 55 15.37 -15.21 8.89
C HIS A 55 14.87 -14.98 7.47
N ASP A 56 13.63 -14.50 7.33
CA ASP A 56 12.99 -14.22 6.04
C ASP A 56 12.78 -12.73 5.79
N CYS A 57 13.29 -12.24 4.66
CA CYS A 57 13.25 -10.82 4.34
C CYS A 57 11.90 -10.35 3.75
N ILE A 58 11.03 -11.23 3.26
CA ILE A 58 9.73 -10.81 2.68
C ILE A 58 8.79 -10.40 3.80
N GLY A 59 8.62 -11.26 4.82
CA GLY A 59 7.76 -10.97 5.96
C GLY A 59 8.19 -9.71 6.70
N GLU A 60 9.50 -9.55 6.94
CA GLU A 60 10.05 -8.36 7.59
C GLU A 60 9.80 -7.09 6.78
N ASN A 61 10.01 -7.14 5.46
CA ASN A 61 9.87 -5.94 4.62
C ASN A 61 8.43 -5.41 4.59
N PHE A 62 7.43 -6.28 4.60
CA PHE A 62 6.03 -5.87 4.75
C PHE A 62 5.72 -5.38 6.16
N ASN A 63 6.22 -6.05 7.21
CA ASN A 63 6.04 -5.61 8.59
C ASN A 63 6.61 -4.20 8.82
N GLN A 64 7.83 -3.93 8.36
CA GLN A 64 8.45 -2.59 8.47
C GLN A 64 7.65 -1.52 7.73
N LEU A 65 7.08 -1.83 6.55
CA LEU A 65 6.21 -0.88 5.85
C LEU A 65 4.92 -0.59 6.63
N ILE A 66 4.28 -1.62 7.20
CA ILE A 66 3.07 -1.47 8.02
C ILE A 66 3.37 -0.56 9.20
N LEU A 67 4.44 -0.84 9.94
CA LEU A 67 4.87 -0.04 11.09
C LEU A 67 5.20 1.40 10.69
N ARG A 68 5.86 1.60 9.55
CA ARG A 68 6.16 2.95 9.05
C ARG A 68 4.90 3.74 8.76
N VAL A 69 3.88 3.14 8.14
CA VAL A 69 2.63 3.85 7.86
C VAL A 69 1.86 4.10 9.15
N ASP A 70 1.80 3.13 10.06
CA ASP A 70 1.12 3.28 11.34
C ASP A 70 1.76 4.36 12.23
N VAL A 71 3.07 4.28 12.45
CA VAL A 71 3.79 5.14 13.40
C VAL A 71 4.11 6.49 12.76
N GLU A 72 4.76 6.52 11.60
CA GLU A 72 5.29 7.78 11.04
C GLU A 72 4.20 8.57 10.32
N TRP A 73 3.37 7.91 9.53
CA TRP A 73 2.30 8.60 8.79
C TRP A 73 1.09 8.87 9.67
N PHE A 74 0.50 7.85 10.29
CA PHE A 74 -0.71 8.08 11.09
C PHE A 74 -0.42 8.61 12.50
N GLY A 75 0.61 8.11 13.17
CA GLY A 75 1.00 8.60 14.50
C GLY A 75 1.77 9.93 14.47
N GLY A 76 2.64 10.12 13.47
CA GLY A 76 3.60 11.23 13.43
C GLY A 76 3.16 12.46 12.64
N TYR A 77 2.25 12.32 11.66
CA TYR A 77 1.83 13.44 10.81
C TYR A 77 0.48 14.02 11.23
N THR A 78 0.41 15.34 11.39
CA THR A 78 -0.84 16.06 11.66
C THR A 78 -1.34 16.79 10.40
N PRO A 79 -2.44 16.33 9.78
CA PRO A 79 -2.94 16.94 8.56
C PRO A 79 -3.45 18.37 8.77
N GLN A 80 -3.13 19.23 7.81
CA GLN A 80 -3.63 20.61 7.73
C GLN A 80 -4.80 20.67 6.75
N SER A 81 -5.89 21.36 7.11
CA SER A 81 -7.13 21.37 6.33
C SER A 81 -6.99 22.00 4.94
N ASN A 82 -5.97 22.83 4.71
CA ASN A 82 -5.72 23.52 3.44
C ASN A 82 -4.79 22.77 2.48
N ASN A 83 -4.22 21.61 2.87
CA ASN A 83 -3.19 20.90 2.11
C ASN A 83 -3.67 19.50 1.70
N LEU A 84 -4.87 19.42 1.12
CA LEU A 84 -5.50 18.16 0.74
C LEU A 84 -4.74 17.42 -0.37
N ASP A 85 -4.17 18.16 -1.32
CA ASP A 85 -3.31 17.65 -2.39
C ASP A 85 -2.04 16.99 -1.82
N TYR A 86 -1.34 17.68 -0.90
CA TYR A 86 -0.16 17.15 -0.23
C TYR A 86 -0.50 15.87 0.55
N TYR A 87 -1.62 15.88 1.30
CA TYR A 87 -2.09 14.70 2.02
C TYR A 87 -2.31 13.52 1.07
N PHE A 88 -3.08 13.77 0.00
CA PHE A 88 -3.44 12.75 -0.98
C PHE A 88 -2.20 12.16 -1.66
N PHE A 89 -1.27 13.00 -2.12
CA PHE A 89 -0.07 12.55 -2.80
C PHE A 89 0.81 11.67 -1.91
N ASN A 90 1.10 12.13 -0.69
CA ASN A 90 1.95 11.37 0.23
C ASN A 90 1.28 10.06 0.64
N TYR A 91 -0.01 10.08 0.95
CA TYR A 91 -0.70 8.86 1.37
C TYR A 91 -0.74 7.81 0.25
N PHE A 92 -1.08 8.20 -0.98
CA PHE A 92 -1.09 7.25 -2.11
C PHE A 92 0.31 6.74 -2.48
N LEU A 93 1.35 7.57 -2.35
CA LEU A 93 2.74 7.13 -2.55
C LEU A 93 3.18 6.13 -1.49
N LEU A 94 2.78 6.30 -0.22
CA LEU A 94 3.03 5.32 0.84
C LEU A 94 2.34 3.98 0.56
N LEU A 95 1.06 4.00 0.18
CA LEU A 95 0.34 2.77 -0.21
C LEU A 95 0.96 2.11 -1.45
N TYR A 96 1.45 2.91 -2.40
CA TYR A 96 2.10 2.41 -3.61
C TYR A 96 3.40 1.63 -3.33
N LEU A 97 4.11 1.91 -2.23
CA LEU A 97 5.27 1.11 -1.83
C LEU A 97 4.90 -0.36 -1.58
N PHE A 98 3.68 -0.64 -1.11
CA PHE A 98 3.18 -2.01 -0.98
C PHE A 98 2.86 -2.62 -2.35
N VAL A 99 2.20 -1.85 -3.22
CA VAL A 99 1.84 -2.30 -4.57
C VAL A 99 3.07 -2.77 -5.34
N GLU A 100 4.18 -2.02 -5.30
CA GLU A 100 5.42 -2.40 -5.97
C GLU A 100 6.01 -3.71 -5.44
N ARG A 101 5.91 -3.97 -4.13
CA ARG A 101 6.38 -5.23 -3.54
C ARG A 101 5.50 -6.41 -3.91
N VAL A 102 4.18 -6.22 -3.90
CA VAL A 102 3.22 -7.23 -4.38
C VAL A 102 3.52 -7.57 -5.85
N ASP A 103 3.72 -6.55 -6.68
CA ASP A 103 4.02 -6.71 -8.11
C ASP A 103 5.35 -7.41 -8.34
N LEU A 104 6.38 -7.07 -7.56
CA LEU A 104 7.68 -7.76 -7.58
C LEU A 104 7.53 -9.25 -7.23
N ILE A 105 6.77 -9.59 -6.19
CA ILE A 105 6.54 -10.98 -5.80
C ILE A 105 5.81 -11.74 -6.92
N PHE A 106 4.75 -11.16 -7.50
CA PHE A 106 4.06 -11.78 -8.65
C PHE A 106 4.99 -11.96 -9.85
N HIS A 107 5.87 -10.99 -10.13
CA HIS A 107 6.87 -11.13 -11.18
C HIS A 107 7.88 -12.23 -10.86
N VAL A 108 8.32 -12.35 -9.61
CA VAL A 108 9.28 -13.37 -9.17
C VAL A 108 8.72 -14.79 -9.29
N ILE A 109 7.46 -15.02 -8.94
CA ILE A 109 6.80 -16.34 -9.03
C ILE A 109 6.29 -16.66 -10.44
N ASN A 110 6.14 -15.65 -11.30
CA ASN A 110 5.69 -15.77 -12.70
C ASN A 110 6.70 -15.09 -13.64
N ALA A 111 7.98 -15.45 -13.52
CA ALA A 111 9.08 -14.73 -14.18
C ALA A 111 9.01 -14.72 -15.70
N ASP A 112 8.43 -15.75 -16.32
CA ASP A 112 8.23 -15.80 -17.77
C ASP A 112 6.97 -15.05 -18.24
N GLY A 113 6.13 -14.60 -17.29
CA GLY A 113 4.86 -13.90 -17.54
C GLY A 113 3.79 -14.77 -18.22
N LYS A 114 4.05 -16.06 -18.43
CA LYS A 114 3.19 -16.94 -19.24
C LYS A 114 2.12 -17.64 -18.42
N SER A 115 2.24 -17.67 -17.08
CA SER A 115 1.18 -18.23 -16.24
C SER A 115 -0.04 -17.31 -16.27
N LYS A 116 -1.00 -17.67 -17.13
CA LYS A 116 -2.31 -17.03 -17.17
C LYS A 116 -2.99 -17.09 -15.81
N LEU A 117 -2.80 -18.18 -15.06
CA LEU A 117 -3.36 -18.34 -13.72
C LEU A 117 -2.95 -17.22 -12.76
N PHE A 118 -1.65 -16.90 -12.67
CA PHE A 118 -1.18 -15.85 -11.76
C PHE A 118 -1.59 -14.45 -12.25
N ASN A 119 -1.59 -14.22 -13.56
CA ASN A 119 -2.02 -12.96 -14.15
C ASN A 119 -3.51 -12.70 -13.89
N ASP A 120 -4.36 -13.70 -14.13
CA ASP A 120 -5.80 -13.62 -13.88
C ASP A 120 -6.06 -13.47 -12.39
N TYR A 121 -5.37 -14.25 -11.53
CA TYR A 121 -5.51 -14.12 -10.08
C TYR A 121 -5.18 -12.69 -9.63
N ARG A 122 -4.06 -12.11 -10.09
CA ARG A 122 -3.67 -10.75 -9.72
C ARG A 122 -4.72 -9.73 -10.18
N HIS A 123 -5.16 -9.81 -11.43
CA HIS A 123 -6.09 -8.83 -12.00
C HIS A 123 -7.46 -8.84 -11.31
N HIS A 124 -7.99 -10.01 -10.98
CA HIS A 124 -9.32 -10.13 -10.38
C HIS A 124 -9.34 -9.91 -8.87
N ASN A 125 -8.24 -10.19 -8.17
CA ASN A 125 -8.21 -10.15 -6.71
C ASN A 125 -7.66 -8.86 -6.13
N PHE A 126 -6.94 -8.05 -6.91
CA PHE A 126 -6.31 -6.81 -6.42
C PHE A 126 -6.69 -5.53 -7.20
N PRO A 127 -7.99 -5.24 -7.43
CA PRO A 127 -8.42 -4.05 -8.15
C PRO A 127 -8.08 -2.73 -7.42
N THR A 128 -7.98 -2.72 -6.09
CA THR A 128 -7.60 -1.54 -5.31
C THR A 128 -6.11 -1.27 -5.42
N LEU A 129 -5.27 -2.31 -5.38
CA LEU A 129 -3.83 -2.14 -5.67
C LEU A 129 -3.61 -1.58 -7.08
N LEU A 130 -4.38 -2.05 -8.08
CA LEU A 130 -4.37 -1.47 -9.42
C LEU A 130 -4.78 0.01 -9.41
N LYS A 131 -5.85 0.37 -8.68
CA LYS A 131 -6.30 1.75 -8.56
C LYS A 131 -5.22 2.64 -7.91
N ILE A 132 -4.59 2.18 -6.83
CA ILE A 132 -3.47 2.87 -6.17
C ILE A 132 -2.30 3.04 -7.15
N ASN A 133 -1.92 2.00 -7.91
CA ASN A 133 -0.88 2.08 -8.94
C ASN A 133 -1.17 3.21 -9.94
N LYS A 134 -2.40 3.32 -10.46
CA LYS A 134 -2.74 4.32 -11.47
C LYS A 134 -2.78 5.74 -10.94
N TRP A 135 -3.32 5.93 -9.73
CA TRP A 135 -3.24 7.24 -9.07
C TRP A 135 -1.79 7.63 -8.76
N SER A 136 -0.95 6.70 -8.32
CA SER A 136 0.47 6.97 -8.09
C SER A 136 1.24 7.26 -9.39
N ASN A 137 0.84 6.69 -10.52
CA ASN A 137 1.39 7.08 -11.81
C ASN A 137 1.00 8.51 -12.21
N PHE A 138 -0.22 8.94 -11.92
CA PHE A 138 -0.61 10.34 -12.08
C PHE A 138 0.23 11.28 -11.20
N ILE A 139 0.49 10.89 -9.96
CA ILE A 139 1.30 11.69 -9.02
C ILE A 139 2.77 11.78 -9.50
N LYS A 140 3.38 10.65 -9.87
CA LYS A 140 4.79 10.58 -10.30
C LYS A 140 5.01 11.16 -11.70
N HIS A 141 4.03 11.02 -12.58
CA HIS A 141 4.13 11.35 -14.00
C HIS A 141 2.89 12.14 -14.44
N PRO A 142 2.75 13.42 -14.04
CA PRO A 142 1.52 14.20 -14.20
C PRO A 142 1.15 14.52 -15.65
N LYS A 143 2.01 14.25 -16.64
CA LYS A 143 1.77 14.60 -18.06
C LYS A 143 1.30 16.07 -18.18
N GLU A 144 0.19 16.32 -18.88
CA GLU A 144 -0.38 17.66 -19.10
C GLU A 144 -0.90 18.31 -17.82
N PHE A 145 -1.13 17.55 -16.75
CA PHE A 145 -1.53 18.12 -15.47
C PHE A 145 -0.48 19.11 -14.94
N LEU A 146 0.80 18.94 -15.31
CA LEU A 146 1.87 19.90 -15.02
C LEU A 146 1.58 21.32 -15.54
N PHE A 147 0.78 21.44 -16.60
CA PHE A 147 0.43 22.71 -17.24
C PHE A 147 -0.95 23.24 -16.80
N THR A 148 -1.52 22.69 -15.74
CA THR A 148 -2.80 23.12 -15.16
C THR A 148 -2.60 24.29 -14.21
N HIS A 149 -3.51 25.26 -14.23
CA HIS A 149 -3.49 26.39 -13.31
C HIS A 149 -4.37 26.11 -12.09
N TRP A 150 -3.75 25.97 -10.91
CA TRP A 150 -4.44 25.92 -9.61
C TRP A 150 -5.59 24.89 -9.52
N PRO A 151 -5.32 23.59 -9.77
CA PRO A 151 -6.34 22.56 -9.69
C PRO A 151 -6.96 22.50 -8.29
N LYS A 152 -8.28 22.27 -8.24
CA LYS A 152 -9.02 22.17 -6.97
C LYS A 152 -9.21 20.71 -6.59
N PHE A 153 -8.84 20.35 -5.37
CA PHE A 153 -8.95 18.98 -4.87
C PHE A 153 -10.17 18.83 -3.96
N TYR A 154 -10.83 17.68 -4.06
CA TYR A 154 -11.92 17.32 -3.16
C TYR A 154 -12.07 15.82 -3.03
N ILE A 155 -12.67 15.37 -1.92
CA ILE A 155 -12.84 13.93 -1.66
C ILE A 155 -14.25 13.51 -2.07
N LYS A 156 -14.31 12.46 -2.89
CA LYS A 156 -15.55 11.83 -3.35
C LYS A 156 -16.47 11.51 -2.16
N GLY A 157 -17.72 11.99 -2.25
CA GLY A 157 -18.76 11.73 -1.23
C GLY A 157 -18.69 12.60 0.02
N LEU A 158 -17.63 13.40 0.22
CA LEU A 158 -17.52 14.33 1.35
C LEU A 158 -17.76 15.78 0.97
N THR A 159 -17.45 16.15 -0.26
CA THR A 159 -17.68 17.49 -0.80
C THR A 159 -18.20 17.35 -2.21
N SER A 160 -19.30 18.04 -2.51
CA SER A 160 -19.82 18.19 -3.86
C SER A 160 -19.42 19.56 -4.40
N PHE A 161 -18.85 19.57 -5.60
CA PHE A 161 -18.71 20.79 -6.39
C PHE A 161 -19.81 20.78 -7.43
N ASP A 162 -20.50 21.91 -7.59
CA ASP A 162 -21.37 22.14 -8.74
C ASP A 162 -20.48 22.39 -9.95
N LEU A 163 -20.05 21.30 -10.58
CA LEU A 163 -19.23 21.33 -11.78
C LEU A 163 -20.07 21.82 -12.96
N LYS A 164 -19.53 22.77 -13.71
CA LYS A 164 -20.09 23.22 -14.98
C LYS A 164 -19.65 22.29 -16.10
N ASP A 165 -20.38 22.29 -17.22
CA ASP A 165 -20.02 21.51 -18.41
C ASP A 165 -18.61 21.85 -18.96
N SER A 166 -18.11 23.05 -18.67
CA SER A 166 -16.76 23.50 -19.03
C SER A 166 -15.65 22.99 -18.12
N ASP A 167 -15.99 22.42 -16.95
CA ASP A 167 -15.02 22.00 -15.95
C ASP A 167 -14.47 20.61 -16.28
N VAL A 168 -13.17 20.42 -16.07
CA VAL A 168 -12.53 19.11 -16.26
C VAL A 168 -12.43 18.41 -14.91
N LYS A 169 -13.08 17.24 -14.81
CA LYS A 169 -12.99 16.39 -13.62
C LYS A 169 -11.98 15.27 -13.82
N ILE A 170 -10.94 15.24 -12.98
CA ILE A 170 -9.99 14.14 -12.85
C ILE A 170 -10.51 13.21 -11.75
N ASP A 171 -11.25 12.18 -12.15
CA ASP A 171 -11.70 11.09 -11.27
C ASP A 171 -11.01 9.76 -11.61
N THR A 172 -11.40 8.67 -10.93
CA THR A 172 -10.78 7.35 -11.19
C THR A 172 -10.92 6.90 -12.65
N ASN A 173 -12.01 7.25 -13.35
CA ASN A 173 -12.18 6.87 -14.76
C ASN A 173 -11.20 7.65 -15.63
N PHE A 174 -11.06 8.97 -15.39
CA PHE A 174 -10.05 9.79 -16.05
C PHE A 174 -8.63 9.21 -15.86
N ILE A 175 -8.30 8.81 -14.64
CA ILE A 175 -7.02 8.18 -14.32
C ILE A 175 -6.82 6.88 -15.10
N MET A 176 -7.85 6.02 -15.19
CA MET A 176 -7.77 4.78 -15.96
C MET A 176 -7.64 5.02 -17.46
N ASP A 177 -8.29 6.06 -18.00
CA ASP A 177 -8.25 6.36 -19.44
C ASP A 177 -6.91 6.96 -19.88
N HIS A 178 -6.27 7.75 -19.03
CA HIS A 178 -5.08 8.52 -19.39
C HIS A 178 -3.76 8.03 -18.76
N TYR A 179 -3.80 7.28 -17.65
CA TYR A 179 -2.61 6.87 -16.88
C TYR A 179 -2.46 5.34 -16.78
N MET A 180 -3.26 4.57 -17.51
CA MET A 180 -3.12 3.10 -17.59
C MET A 180 -1.77 2.66 -18.17
N SER A 181 -1.30 3.34 -19.22
CA SER A 181 -0.01 3.09 -19.87
C SER A 181 0.53 4.35 -20.54
N GLU A 182 1.81 4.32 -20.94
CA GLU A 182 2.45 5.41 -21.70
C GLU A 182 1.82 5.61 -23.08
N GLN A 183 1.22 4.55 -23.65
CA GLN A 183 0.58 4.59 -24.97
C GLN A 183 -0.80 5.26 -24.94
N LYS A 184 -1.36 5.52 -23.75
CA LYS A 184 -2.66 6.20 -23.63
C LYS A 184 -2.54 7.67 -24.07
N PRO A 185 -3.59 8.22 -24.71
CA PRO A 185 -3.56 9.59 -25.20
C PRO A 185 -3.34 10.56 -24.04
N ARG A 186 -2.45 11.52 -24.31
CA ARG A 186 -2.12 12.64 -23.42
C ARG A 186 -3.36 13.53 -23.23
N PRO A 187 -3.82 13.80 -21.99
CA PRO A 187 -5.00 14.64 -21.76
C PRO A 187 -4.73 16.13 -22.01
N MET A 188 -4.63 16.52 -23.29
CA MET A 188 -4.39 17.91 -23.74
C MET A 188 -5.39 18.93 -23.20
N ILE A 189 -6.58 18.47 -22.77
CA ILE A 189 -7.62 19.30 -22.13
C ILE A 189 -7.17 19.94 -20.80
N LEU A 190 -6.08 19.46 -20.20
CA LEU A 190 -5.52 20.00 -18.96
C LEU A 190 -4.59 21.20 -19.20
N GLU A 191 -4.05 21.37 -20.40
CA GLU A 191 -3.07 22.42 -20.68
C GLU A 191 -3.69 23.82 -20.61
N ASN A 192 -3.04 24.71 -19.86
CA ASN A 192 -3.47 26.10 -19.68
C ASN A 192 -4.93 26.23 -19.17
N ASN A 193 -5.40 25.24 -18.40
CA ASN A 193 -6.77 25.18 -17.91
C ASN A 193 -6.83 25.58 -16.43
N THR A 194 -7.75 26.50 -16.07
CA THR A 194 -7.99 26.96 -14.69
C THR A 194 -9.16 26.25 -14.01
N ASN A 195 -9.91 25.44 -14.75
CA ASN A 195 -11.15 24.80 -14.32
C ASN A 195 -10.98 23.29 -14.19
N VAL A 196 -9.90 22.87 -13.52
CA VAL A 196 -9.58 21.46 -13.29
C VAL A 196 -9.87 21.11 -11.84
N TYR A 197 -10.62 20.02 -11.65
CA TYR A 197 -11.03 19.52 -10.35
C TYR A 197 -10.59 18.07 -10.20
N VAL A 198 -9.84 17.76 -9.14
CA VAL A 198 -9.37 16.41 -8.81
C VAL A 198 -10.29 15.80 -7.76
N GLU A 199 -11.04 14.79 -8.16
CA GLU A 199 -11.90 13.99 -7.28
C GLU A 199 -11.08 12.85 -6.68
N ILE A 200 -10.55 13.09 -5.49
CA ILE A 200 -9.81 12.10 -4.72
C ILE A 200 -10.78 10.98 -4.31
N PRO A 201 -10.40 9.69 -4.46
CA PRO A 201 -11.22 8.58 -3.97
C PRO A 201 -11.53 8.72 -2.47
N ASN A 202 -12.63 8.11 -2.02
CA ASN A 202 -12.93 8.05 -0.59
C ASN A 202 -11.78 7.33 0.13
N LEU A 203 -11.02 8.07 0.93
CA LEU A 203 -9.78 7.58 1.54
C LEU A 203 -10.03 6.46 2.55
N ALA A 204 -11.15 6.50 3.28
CA ALA A 204 -11.52 5.44 4.22
C ALA A 204 -11.85 4.14 3.49
N GLU A 205 -12.59 4.22 2.37
CA GLU A 205 -12.89 3.06 1.52
C GLU A 205 -11.61 2.50 0.89
N ILE A 206 -10.75 3.35 0.32
CA ILE A 206 -9.44 2.91 -0.22
C ILE A 206 -8.61 2.20 0.84
N THR A 207 -8.54 2.74 2.05
CA THR A 207 -7.77 2.15 3.15
C THR A 207 -8.32 0.78 3.52
N LYS A 208 -9.63 0.65 3.63
CA LYS A 208 -10.30 -0.61 3.96
C LYS A 208 -10.05 -1.67 2.88
N ASP A 209 -10.29 -1.32 1.62
CA ASP A 209 -10.14 -2.25 0.50
C ASP A 209 -8.66 -2.63 0.30
N PHE A 210 -7.74 -1.69 0.49
CA PHE A 210 -6.30 -1.94 0.53
C PHE A 210 -5.93 -2.96 1.61
N CYS A 211 -6.40 -2.79 2.85
CA CYS A 211 -6.14 -3.75 3.93
C CYS A 211 -6.68 -5.15 3.60
N ASN A 212 -7.89 -5.22 3.02
CA ASN A 212 -8.49 -6.49 2.60
C ASN A 212 -7.66 -7.20 1.52
N GLU A 213 -7.26 -6.46 0.49
CA GLU A 213 -6.44 -6.98 -0.61
C GLU A 213 -5.04 -7.40 -0.16
N MET A 214 -4.41 -6.64 0.73
CA MET A 214 -3.12 -7.01 1.31
C MET A 214 -3.21 -8.28 2.17
N ASN A 215 -4.25 -8.41 3.01
CA ASN A 215 -4.45 -9.63 3.78
C ASN A 215 -4.67 -10.86 2.88
N LYS A 216 -5.42 -10.67 1.79
CA LYS A 216 -5.61 -11.71 0.77
C LYS A 216 -4.31 -12.09 0.07
N PHE A 217 -3.44 -11.12 -0.20
CA PHE A 217 -2.11 -11.36 -0.73
C PHE A 217 -1.23 -12.14 0.26
N PHE A 218 -1.28 -11.79 1.55
CA PHE A 218 -0.56 -12.54 2.57
C PHE A 218 -1.09 -13.98 2.67
N ASP A 219 -2.41 -14.18 2.63
CA ASP A 219 -3.01 -15.52 2.62
C ASP A 219 -2.64 -16.32 1.37
N PHE A 220 -2.54 -15.66 0.21
CA PHE A 220 -2.08 -16.28 -1.03
C PHE A 220 -0.66 -16.85 -0.90
N ILE A 221 0.26 -16.12 -0.26
CA ILE A 221 1.60 -16.64 0.03
C ILE A 221 1.51 -17.79 1.01
N CYS A 222 0.82 -17.60 2.13
CA CYS A 222 0.86 -18.55 3.24
C CYS A 222 0.13 -19.87 2.96
N SER A 223 -0.96 -19.81 2.18
CA SER A 223 -1.81 -20.96 1.89
C SER A 223 -1.40 -21.72 0.63
N ASN A 224 -0.48 -21.20 -0.17
CA ASN A 224 0.00 -21.85 -1.38
C ASN A 224 1.41 -22.39 -1.17
N GLN A 225 1.51 -23.69 -0.83
CA GLN A 225 2.79 -24.31 -0.50
C GLN A 225 3.83 -24.19 -1.62
N VAL A 226 3.41 -24.27 -2.90
CA VAL A 226 4.33 -24.12 -4.04
C VAL A 226 4.92 -22.71 -4.09
N VAL A 227 4.10 -21.69 -3.84
CA VAL A 227 4.56 -20.29 -3.76
C VAL A 227 5.47 -20.09 -2.55
N ALA A 228 5.06 -20.58 -1.38
CA ALA A 228 5.85 -20.48 -0.14
C ALA A 228 7.23 -21.12 -0.29
N ASP A 229 7.30 -22.37 -0.77
CA ASP A 229 8.56 -23.10 -0.98
C ASP A 229 9.48 -22.40 -1.97
N PHE A 230 8.91 -21.81 -3.03
CA PHE A 230 9.68 -21.07 -4.02
C PHE A 230 10.24 -19.78 -3.44
N LEU A 231 9.43 -19.02 -2.70
CA LEU A 231 9.85 -17.76 -2.09
C LEU A 231 10.88 -18.01 -0.99
N LYS A 232 10.65 -18.99 -0.11
CA LYS A 232 11.59 -19.39 0.95
C LYS A 232 13.01 -19.59 0.45
N LYS A 233 13.19 -20.29 -0.67
CA LYS A 233 14.51 -20.51 -1.31
C LYS A 233 15.20 -19.22 -1.75
N LYS A 234 14.45 -18.14 -1.98
CA LYS A 234 14.97 -16.84 -2.43
C LYS A 234 15.15 -15.83 -1.31
N SER A 235 14.39 -15.94 -0.22
CA SER A 235 14.29 -14.89 0.80
C SER A 235 14.68 -15.31 2.20
N THR A 236 14.89 -16.61 2.46
CA THR A 236 15.22 -17.12 3.78
C THR A 236 16.70 -17.50 3.88
N VAL A 237 17.37 -16.98 4.91
CA VAL A 237 18.74 -17.34 5.28
C VAL A 237 18.71 -18.28 6.48
N GLU A 238 19.42 -19.40 6.40
CA GLU A 238 19.67 -20.31 7.52
C GLU A 238 20.90 -19.87 8.30
N HIS A 239 20.96 -20.17 9.60
CA HIS A 239 22.07 -19.81 10.49
C HIS A 239 22.33 -18.29 10.57
N TYR A 240 21.27 -17.48 10.43
CA TYR A 240 21.38 -16.02 10.31
C TYR A 240 22.09 -15.37 11.50
N PHE A 241 21.91 -15.90 12.71
CA PHE A 241 22.49 -15.36 13.94
C PHE A 241 23.81 -16.04 14.36
N GLU A 242 24.26 -17.10 13.68
CA GLU A 242 25.47 -17.83 14.07
C GLU A 242 26.77 -17.11 13.70
N ASN A 243 26.70 -16.10 12.81
CA ASN A 243 27.86 -15.29 12.41
C ASN A 243 27.88 -13.90 13.08
N GLN A 244 27.02 -13.64 14.06
CA GLN A 244 27.08 -12.40 14.85
C GLN A 244 27.96 -12.64 16.09
N ASP A 245 29.28 -12.70 15.87
CA ASP A 245 30.23 -12.49 16.96
C ASP A 245 30.02 -11.05 17.47
N PHE A 246 29.28 -10.92 18.57
CA PHE A 246 29.28 -9.68 19.34
C PHE A 246 30.69 -9.53 19.92
N ASP A 247 31.54 -8.78 19.22
CA ASP A 247 32.79 -8.23 19.77
C ASP A 247 32.42 -7.32 20.95
N PHE A 248 32.23 -7.92 22.12
CA PHE A 248 32.31 -7.22 23.39
C PHE A 248 33.78 -6.81 23.55
N HIS A 249 34.12 -5.64 23.01
CA HIS A 249 35.29 -4.92 23.49
C HIS A 249 35.03 -4.54 24.95
N GLU A 250 35.46 -5.41 25.86
CA GLU A 250 35.74 -5.02 27.24
C GLU A 250 36.80 -3.92 27.19
N SER A 251 36.36 -2.68 27.36
CA SER A 251 37.26 -1.56 27.65
C SER A 251 37.79 -1.74 29.07
N GLU A 252 39.05 -2.15 29.19
CA GLU A 252 39.86 -2.05 30.41
C GLU A 252 39.97 -0.60 30.91
#